data_AF-A0A6J5FSS5-F1
#
_entry.id   AF-A0A6J5FSS5-F1
#
_cell.length_a   1.000
_cell.length_b   1.000
_cell.length_c   1.000
_cell.angle_alpha   90.00
_cell.angle_beta   90.00
_cell.angle_gamma   90.00
#
_symmetry.space_group_name_H-M   'P 1'
#
loop_
_entity.id
_entity.type
_entity.pdbx_description
1 polymer ?
#
loop_
_entity_poly.entity_id
_entity_poly.type
_entity_poly.pdbx_seq_one_letter_code
_entity_poly.pdbx_strand_id
1 'polypeptide(L)'
;MSLKLEKRDGVAIVTLDRPPVNALTLALYAEIADLFEGLGKEAGFYVTSAVLAALHHRDTVSGEGQHIDVALLDAQIGAISHMAQNYFASGKQPPRLGTSSEITCPYQAFQCSDGDVMISMGNDSPFPKFAAA
;
A
#
# COMPACT_ATOMS: atom_id res chain seq x y z
N MET A 1 9.36 4.47 26.57
CA MET A 1 9.09 4.13 25.17
C MET A 1 8.13 2.98 25.22
N SER A 2 6.85 3.22 24.97
CA SER A 2 5.92 2.13 24.71
C SER A 2 5.13 2.50 23.46
N LEU A 3 5.47 1.87 22.33
CA LEU A 3 4.55 1.72 21.22
C LEU A 3 3.67 0.54 21.58
N LYS A 4 2.39 0.82 21.83
CA LYS A 4 1.40 -0.25 22.05
C LYS A 4 0.59 -0.39 20.79
N LEU A 5 0.70 -1.57 20.18
CA LEU A 5 -0.13 -2.01 19.09
C LEU A 5 -1.23 -2.91 19.65
N GLU A 6 -2.48 -2.55 19.40
CA GLU A 6 -3.62 -3.40 19.70
C GLU A 6 -4.44 -3.61 18.44
N LYS A 7 -4.80 -4.87 18.14
CA LYS A 7 -5.71 -5.21 17.05
C LYS A 7 -7.04 -5.63 17.65
N ARG A 8 -8.10 -4.87 17.37
CA ARG A 8 -9.45 -5.17 17.87
C ARG A 8 -10.48 -4.93 16.78
N ASP A 9 -11.38 -5.89 16.57
CA ASP A 9 -12.52 -5.76 15.65
C ASP A 9 -12.15 -5.32 14.21
N GLY A 10 -10.96 -5.71 13.72
CA GLY A 10 -10.47 -5.34 12.38
C GLY A 10 -9.79 -3.97 12.31
N VAL A 11 -9.56 -3.34 13.46
CA VAL A 11 -8.90 -2.04 13.63
C VAL A 11 -7.55 -2.23 14.31
N ALA A 12 -6.55 -1.48 13.86
CA ALA A 12 -5.25 -1.35 14.52
C ALA A 12 -5.18 -0.01 15.27
N ILE A 13 -4.93 -0.08 16.57
CA ILE A 13 -4.79 1.07 17.46
C ILE A 13 -3.32 1.19 17.85
N VAL A 14 -2.75 2.38 17.61
CA VAL A 14 -1.38 2.70 18.03
C VAL A 14 -1.38 3.84 19.03
N THR A 15 -0.80 3.58 20.20
CA THR A 15 -0.57 4.61 21.24
C THR A 15 0.92 4.90 21.37
N LEU A 16 1.29 6.18 21.29
CA LEU A 16 2.67 6.67 21.37
C LEU A 16 2.84 7.52 22.63
N ASP A 17 3.64 7.06 23.59
CA ASP A 17 3.92 7.79 24.84
C ASP A 17 5.44 7.99 25.07
N ARG A 18 5.95 9.21 24.82
CA ARG A 18 7.31 9.66 25.21
C ARG A 18 7.47 11.19 25.18
N PRO A 19 8.31 11.80 26.06
CA PRO A 19 8.82 13.17 25.90
C PRO A 19 9.84 13.26 24.76
N PRO A 20 10.16 14.48 24.27
CA PRO A 20 10.96 14.69 23.07
C PRO A 20 12.43 14.34 23.33
N VAL A 21 12.92 13.27 22.71
CA VAL A 21 14.37 12.99 22.66
C VAL A 21 14.77 12.44 21.28
N ASN A 22 15.73 13.12 20.73
CA ASN A 22 16.61 12.84 19.61
C ASN A 22 17.37 11.50 19.77
N ALA A 23 17.32 10.67 18.73
CA ALA A 23 18.02 9.39 18.50
C ALA A 23 17.32 8.08 18.94
N LEU A 24 16.81 7.32 17.96
CA LEU A 24 17.48 6.14 17.39
C LEU A 24 16.58 5.48 16.33
N THR A 25 16.93 5.67 15.06
CA THR A 25 16.18 5.18 13.89
C THR A 25 16.02 3.65 13.89
N LEU A 26 16.96 2.89 14.45
CA LEU A 26 16.92 1.41 14.44
C LEU A 26 15.79 0.78 15.26
N ALA A 27 15.45 1.36 16.42
CA ALA A 27 14.39 0.81 17.27
C ALA A 27 13.00 1.01 16.64
N LEU A 28 12.82 2.14 15.95
CA LEU A 28 11.62 2.43 15.17
C LEU A 28 11.50 1.49 13.95
N TYR A 29 12.62 1.17 13.29
CA TYR A 29 12.61 0.24 12.16
C TYR A 29 12.19 -1.18 12.54
N ALA A 30 12.63 -1.69 13.69
CA ALA A 30 12.21 -3.00 14.19
C ALA A 30 10.70 -3.02 14.52
N GLU A 31 10.20 -1.99 15.20
CA GLU A 31 8.76 -1.85 15.49
C GLU A 31 7.92 -1.66 14.22
N ILE A 32 8.45 -0.96 13.21
CA ILE A 32 7.83 -0.83 11.88
C ILE A 32 7.82 -2.19 11.17
N ALA A 33 8.89 -2.98 11.23
CA ALA A 33 8.93 -4.31 10.62
C ALA A 33 7.87 -5.25 11.23
N ASP A 34 7.72 -5.24 12.55
CA ASP A 34 6.68 -6.00 13.26
C ASP A 34 5.26 -5.54 12.85
N LEU A 35 5.08 -4.25 12.57
CA LEU A 35 3.85 -3.68 12.02
C LEU A 35 3.52 -4.23 10.62
N PHE A 36 4.52 -4.36 9.75
CA PHE A 36 4.34 -4.93 8.40
C PHE A 36 3.98 -6.42 8.45
N GLU A 37 4.57 -7.19 9.36
CA GLU A 37 4.25 -8.61 9.53
C GLU A 37 2.89 -8.84 10.21
N GLY A 38 2.54 -8.03 11.21
CA GLY A 38 1.34 -8.23 12.04
C GLY A 38 0.01 -7.72 11.44
N LEU A 39 0.06 -6.68 10.58
CA LEU A 39 -1.15 -6.03 10.05
C LEU A 39 -1.41 -6.30 8.56
N GLY A 40 -0.43 -6.86 7.85
CA GLY A 40 -0.43 -6.94 6.39
C GLY A 40 0.20 -5.68 5.76
N LYS A 41 0.74 -5.86 4.55
CA LYS A 41 1.63 -4.87 3.89
C LYS A 41 0.97 -3.49 3.71
N GLU A 42 -0.32 -3.44 3.40
CA GLU A 42 -1.06 -2.21 3.18
C GLU A 42 -1.26 -1.43 4.48
N ALA A 43 -1.77 -2.09 5.51
CA ALA A 43 -2.04 -1.45 6.80
C ALA A 43 -0.76 -1.03 7.51
N GLY A 44 0.32 -1.83 7.42
CA GLY A 44 1.63 -1.47 7.93
C GLY A 44 2.15 -0.15 7.33
N PHE A 45 1.97 0.06 6.03
CA PHE A 45 2.35 1.31 5.35
C PHE A 45 1.57 2.52 5.88
N TYR A 46 0.24 2.41 6.00
CA TYR A 46 -0.60 3.51 6.52
C TYR A 46 -0.29 3.83 7.98
N VAL A 47 -0.14 2.81 8.84
CA VAL A 47 0.20 3.01 10.25
C VAL A 47 1.58 3.65 10.39
N THR A 48 2.57 3.19 9.62
CA THR A 48 3.92 3.77 9.65
C THR A 48 3.89 5.24 9.27
N SER A 49 3.19 5.58 8.18
CA SER A 49 3.04 6.96 7.73
C SER A 49 2.33 7.83 8.78
N ALA A 50 1.27 7.31 9.41
CA ALA A 50 0.53 8.01 10.46
C ALA A 50 1.37 8.23 11.72
N VAL A 51 2.18 7.25 12.14
CA VAL A 51 3.10 7.37 13.28
C VAL A 51 4.15 8.45 13.02
N LEU A 52 4.76 8.46 11.83
CA LEU A 52 5.73 9.49 11.46
C LEU A 52 5.10 10.88 11.43
N ALA A 53 3.89 11.01 10.89
CA ALA A 53 3.16 12.27 10.88
C ALA A 53 2.82 12.75 12.30
N ALA A 54 2.38 11.86 13.18
CA ALA A 54 2.04 12.19 14.57
C ALA A 54 3.27 12.62 15.39
N LEU A 55 4.40 11.93 15.20
CA LEU A 55 5.67 12.31 15.83
C LEU A 55 6.12 13.69 15.33
N HIS A 56 6.02 13.96 14.02
CA HIS A 56 6.38 15.26 13.47
C HIS A 56 5.47 16.38 14.01
N HIS A 57 4.16 16.15 14.08
CA HIS A 57 3.20 17.12 14.61
C HIS A 57 3.41 17.38 16.12
N ARG A 58 3.74 16.35 16.89
CA ARG A 58 4.15 16.49 18.29
C ARG A 58 5.38 17.39 18.40
N ASP A 59 6.43 17.07 17.64
CA ASP A 59 7.73 17.71 17.80
C ASP A 59 7.77 19.15 17.25
N THR A 60 6.89 19.49 16.30
CA THR A 60 6.93 20.81 15.62
C THR A 60 5.75 21.73 15.93
N VAL A 61 4.58 21.21 16.34
CA VAL A 61 3.34 22.00 16.47
C VAL A 61 2.77 21.94 17.88
N SER A 62 2.42 20.75 18.37
CA SER A 62 1.54 20.61 19.53
C SER A 62 2.23 20.24 20.84
N GLY A 63 3.39 19.57 20.79
CA GLY A 63 4.03 18.98 21.96
C GLY A 63 3.33 17.72 22.51
N GLU A 64 2.18 17.33 21.96
CA GLU A 64 1.36 16.21 22.44
C GLU A 64 1.29 15.04 21.44
N GLY A 65 1.18 13.82 21.97
CA GLY A 65 0.96 12.63 21.16
C GLY A 65 -0.45 12.57 20.56
N GLN A 66 -0.69 11.64 19.65
CA GLN A 66 -1.99 11.44 19.01
C GLN A 66 -2.41 9.98 19.07
N HIS A 67 -3.74 9.76 19.09
CA HIS A 67 -4.33 8.44 18.91
C HIS A 67 -4.48 8.16 17.42
N ILE A 68 -3.93 7.02 16.96
CA ILE A 68 -4.00 6.61 15.56
C ILE A 68 -4.93 5.40 15.46
N ASP A 69 -6.02 5.60 14.74
CA ASP A 69 -7.01 4.58 14.39
C ASP A 69 -6.87 4.25 12.90
N VAL A 70 -6.45 3.02 12.58
CA VAL A 70 -6.36 2.52 11.21
C VAL A 70 -7.21 1.27 11.08
N ALA A 71 -8.30 1.37 10.32
CA ALA A 71 -9.09 0.22 9.92
C ALA A 71 -8.36 -0.58 8.84
N LEU A 72 -8.25 -1.90 9.03
CA LEU A 72 -7.64 -2.79 8.03
C LEU A 72 -8.40 -2.78 6.70
N LEU A 73 -9.73 -2.59 6.77
CA LEU A 73 -10.57 -2.48 5.59
C LEU A 73 -10.24 -1.22 4.78
N ASP A 74 -10.03 -0.08 5.43
CA ASP A 74 -9.72 1.18 4.75
C ASP A 74 -8.36 1.09 4.03
N ALA A 75 -7.37 0.46 4.68
CA ALA A 75 -6.08 0.19 4.08
C ALA A 75 -6.21 -0.69 2.81
N GLN A 76 -7.07 -1.71 2.86
CA GLN A 76 -7.33 -2.57 1.71
C GLN A 76 -8.06 -1.81 0.60
N ILE A 77 -9.09 -1.03 0.92
CA ILE A 77 -9.85 -0.22 -0.05
C ILE A 77 -8.93 0.82 -0.72
N GLY A 78 -8.03 1.44 0.04
CA GLY A 78 -7.02 2.35 -0.50
C GLY A 78 -6.07 1.66 -1.50
N ALA A 79 -5.71 0.41 -1.24
CA ALA A 79 -4.78 -0.34 -2.08
C ALA A 79 -5.37 -0.80 -3.43
N ILE A 80 -6.70 -0.96 -3.53
CA ILE A 80 -7.36 -1.36 -4.78
C ILE A 80 -7.42 -0.23 -5.83
N SER A 81 -7.00 0.99 -5.47
CA SER A 81 -6.65 2.10 -6.38
C SER A 81 -7.60 2.26 -7.58
N HIS A 82 -7.10 2.19 -8.82
CA HIS A 82 -7.86 2.38 -10.05
C HIS A 82 -8.97 1.36 -10.26
N MET A 83 -8.86 0.14 -9.72
CA MET A 83 -9.92 -0.87 -9.83
C MET A 83 -11.17 -0.45 -9.05
N ALA A 84 -10.98 0.11 -7.85
CA ALA A 84 -12.09 0.69 -7.07
C ALA A 84 -12.66 1.93 -7.77
N GLN A 85 -11.80 2.79 -8.34
CA GLN A 85 -12.25 3.97 -9.10
C GLN A 85 -13.11 3.58 -10.31
N ASN A 86 -12.69 2.56 -11.07
CA ASN A 86 -13.45 2.05 -12.22
C ASN A 86 -14.84 1.57 -11.79
N TYR A 87 -14.95 0.85 -10.67
CA TYR A 87 -16.22 0.45 -10.11
C TYR A 87 -17.09 1.65 -9.70
N PHE A 88 -16.53 2.60 -8.93
CA PHE A 88 -17.28 3.77 -8.47
C PHE A 88 -17.74 4.69 -9.60
N ALA A 89 -16.93 4.84 -10.65
CA ALA A 89 -17.26 5.68 -11.80
C ALA A 89 -18.27 5.03 -12.74
N SER A 90 -18.21 3.71 -12.94
CA SER A 90 -19.02 3.00 -13.94
C SER A 90 -20.20 2.20 -13.37
N GLY A 91 -20.20 1.91 -12.08
CA GLY A 91 -21.10 0.95 -11.42
C GLY A 91 -20.88 -0.51 -11.82
N LYS A 92 -19.85 -0.80 -12.61
CA LYS A 92 -19.57 -2.15 -13.14
C LYS A 92 -18.41 -2.78 -12.38
N GLN A 93 -18.62 -4.01 -11.92
CA GLN A 93 -17.58 -4.80 -11.27
C GLN A 93 -16.45 -5.10 -12.27
N PRO A 94 -15.17 -4.78 -11.93
CA PRO A 94 -14.05 -5.14 -12.79
C PRO A 94 -13.95 -6.66 -12.95
N PRO A 95 -13.78 -7.17 -14.19
CA PRO A 95 -13.53 -8.59 -14.43
C PRO A 95 -12.19 -9.06 -13.85
N ARG A 96 -12.04 -10.38 -13.68
CA ARG A 96 -10.72 -10.98 -13.43
C ARG A 96 -9.98 -11.09 -14.75
N LEU A 97 -8.89 -10.34 -14.91
CA LEU A 97 -8.11 -10.30 -16.16
C LEU A 97 -6.87 -11.21 -16.17
N GLY A 98 -6.58 -11.89 -15.05
CA GLY A 98 -5.31 -12.59 -14.88
C GLY A 98 -4.15 -11.60 -14.96
N THR A 99 -3.22 -11.83 -15.89
CA THR A 99 -2.08 -10.93 -16.15
C THR A 99 -2.40 -9.81 -17.16
N SER A 100 -3.60 -9.80 -17.76
CA SER A 100 -3.94 -8.84 -18.79
C SER A 100 -4.33 -7.47 -18.23
N SER A 101 -4.04 -6.42 -18.99
CA SER A 101 -4.54 -5.06 -18.72
C SER A 101 -5.89 -4.82 -19.40
N GLU A 102 -6.72 -3.99 -18.76
CA GLU A 102 -7.96 -3.44 -19.31
C GLU A 102 -7.72 -2.18 -20.18
N ILE A 103 -6.55 -1.56 -20.03
CA ILE A 103 -6.27 -0.22 -20.55
C ILE A 103 -5.53 -0.28 -21.89
N THR A 104 -4.58 -1.21 -22.02
CA THR A 104 -3.71 -1.32 -23.21
C THR A 104 -3.57 -2.76 -23.65
N CYS A 105 -3.42 -2.96 -24.96
CA CYS A 105 -3.26 -4.28 -25.55
C CYS A 105 -2.18 -4.23 -26.66
N PRO A 106 -1.25 -5.19 -26.72
CA PRO A 106 -1.03 -6.29 -25.77
C PRO A 106 -0.33 -5.81 -24.49
N TYR A 107 -0.92 -6.15 -23.35
CA TYR A 107 -0.32 -6.01 -22.03
C TYR A 107 -0.72 -7.24 -21.21
N GLN A 108 0.05 -8.32 -21.30
CA GLN A 108 -0.21 -9.59 -20.59
C GLN A 108 1.01 -10.52 -20.63
N ALA A 109 0.97 -11.58 -19.82
CA ALA A 109 1.92 -12.69 -19.94
C ALA A 109 1.54 -13.57 -21.14
N PHE A 110 2.54 -13.94 -21.93
CA PHE A 110 2.45 -14.88 -23.04
C PHE A 110 3.32 -16.10 -22.73
N GLN A 111 2.77 -17.28 -22.97
CA GLN A 111 3.49 -18.54 -22.79
C GLN A 111 4.49 -18.73 -23.94
N CYS A 112 5.75 -19.02 -23.60
CA CYS A 112 6.81 -19.36 -24.53
C CYS A 112 7.35 -20.77 -24.24
N SER A 113 8.23 -21.28 -25.10
CA SER A 113 8.73 -22.66 -25.01
C SER A 113 9.53 -22.96 -23.73
N ASP A 114 10.08 -21.93 -23.09
CA ASP A 114 10.98 -22.01 -21.93
C ASP A 114 10.47 -21.23 -20.71
N GLY A 115 9.28 -20.65 -20.78
CA GLY A 115 8.67 -19.90 -19.69
C GLY A 115 7.69 -18.83 -20.16
N ASP A 116 7.20 -18.02 -19.22
CA ASP A 116 6.28 -16.94 -19.50
C ASP A 116 7.02 -15.61 -19.72
N VAL A 117 6.56 -14.84 -20.71
CA VAL A 117 7.08 -13.51 -21.00
C VAL A 117 5.97 -12.47 -20.85
N MET A 118 6.19 -11.47 -20.00
CA MET A 118 5.30 -10.32 -19.89
C MET A 118 5.57 -9.34 -21.03
N ILE A 119 4.58 -9.11 -21.88
CA ILE A 119 4.64 -8.12 -22.95
C ILE A 119 3.76 -6.95 -22.55
N SER A 120 4.29 -5.73 -22.66
CA SER A 120 3.60 -4.49 -22.35
C SER A 120 3.84 -3.47 -23.46
N MET A 121 2.82 -3.22 -24.28
CA MET A 121 2.84 -2.13 -25.27
C MET A 121 1.86 -1.04 -24.86
N GLY A 122 2.40 0.17 -24.65
CA GLY A 122 1.63 1.34 -24.25
C GLY A 122 1.20 2.26 -25.39
N ASN A 123 1.56 1.95 -26.64
CA ASN A 123 1.19 2.71 -27.84
C ASN A 123 1.34 1.85 -29.11
N ASP A 124 0.83 2.37 -30.23
CA ASP A 124 0.70 1.64 -31.50
C ASP A 124 2.01 1.57 -32.31
N SER A 125 2.96 2.47 -32.05
CA SER A 125 4.21 2.58 -32.83
C SER A 125 5.04 1.28 -32.91
N PRO A 126 5.28 0.55 -31.79
CA PRO A 126 5.99 -0.73 -31.84
C PRO A 126 5.14 -1.90 -32.38
N PHE A 127 3.80 -1.78 -32.42
CA PHE A 127 2.91 -2.90 -32.70
C PHE A 127 3.13 -3.55 -34.08
N PRO A 128 3.31 -2.81 -35.19
CA PRO A 128 3.57 -3.43 -36.50
C PRO A 128 4.83 -4.29 -36.53
N LYS A 129 5.89 -3.89 -35.82
CA LYS A 129 7.13 -4.67 -35.73
C LYS A 129 6.95 -5.90 -34.87
N PHE A 130 6.20 -5.77 -33.77
CA PHE A 130 5.85 -6.88 -32.91
C PHE A 130 5.01 -7.94 -33.64
N ALA A 131 4.00 -7.52 -34.41
CA ALA A 131 3.12 -8.43 -35.14
C ALA A 131 3.79 -9.10 -36.36
N ALA A 132 4.89 -8.54 -36.86
CA ALA A 132 5.65 -9.08 -37.98
C ALA A 132 6.82 -9.99 -37.56
N ALA A 133 7.14 -10.03 -36.26
CA ALA A 133 8.17 -10.89 -35.68
C ALA A 133 7.60 -12.29 -35.38
#